data_AF-A0A7X6PFH9-F1
#
_entry.id   AF-A0A7X6PFH9-F1
#
_cell.length_a   1.000
_cell.length_b   1.000
_cell.length_c   1.000
_cell.angle_alpha   90.00
_cell.angle_beta   90.00
_cell.angle_gamma   90.00
#
_symmetry.space_group_name_H-M   'P 1'
#
loop_
_entity.id
_entity.type
_entity.pdbx_description
1 polymer ?
#
loop_
_entity_poly.entity_id
_entity_poly.type
_entity_poly.pdbx_seq_one_letter_code
_entity_poly.pdbx_strand_id
1 'polypeptide(L)'
;MKAVFLSPIAIIMLISASCSRYYGHEINLSADIDHQGAVCSPDYSQIYFVCQARAWQKGRNLWFILPVEGQVRNLYNNVSLYSIDTAGIRLTRLFDCGDLPYSLSRWKAEIIPSREGVTFSISPKHEGWDEKSSTDIGIHSVRQRLEGVFLIGPDGEVKRVDSHPPGDDVIKPEKELKYYVGELPYSEYGLILEEFDPGTEKYYLKTLENLKNSSTYRRAVIEQVLAGKDKKTISRVYDSMLKNLDRMKEGSDKMMKEIAIRDNLEQIQELLNSK
;
A
#
# COMPACT_ATOMS: atom_id res chain seq x y z
N MET A 1 -11.02 15.54 -54.01
CA MET A 1 -10.52 16.09 -52.73
C MET A 1 -11.18 15.35 -51.56
N LYS A 2 -10.55 14.29 -51.04
CA LYS A 2 -10.97 13.61 -49.79
C LYS A 2 -9.71 13.09 -49.10
N ALA A 3 -8.95 13.99 -48.48
CA ALA A 3 -7.71 13.65 -47.79
C ALA A 3 -7.43 14.60 -46.60
N VAL A 4 -8.46 14.97 -45.84
CA VAL A 4 -8.29 15.88 -44.68
C VAL A 4 -8.80 15.28 -43.35
N PHE A 5 -9.60 14.22 -43.37
CA PHE A 5 -10.22 13.66 -42.15
C PHE A 5 -9.44 12.52 -41.46
N LEU A 6 -8.38 11.97 -42.06
CA LEU A 6 -7.58 10.88 -41.46
C LEU A 6 -6.45 11.37 -40.54
N SER A 7 -6.05 12.63 -40.66
CA SER A 7 -4.97 13.24 -39.87
C SER A 7 -5.28 13.37 -38.37
N PRO A 8 -6.45 13.89 -37.93
CA PRO A 8 -6.70 14.09 -36.50
C PRO A 8 -6.86 12.78 -35.72
N ILE A 9 -7.41 11.72 -36.33
CA ILE A 9 -7.57 10.41 -35.70
C ILE A 9 -6.19 9.75 -35.49
N ALA A 10 -5.30 9.82 -36.48
CA ALA A 10 -3.94 9.32 -36.35
C ALA A 10 -3.15 10.09 -35.27
N ILE A 11 -3.31 11.41 -35.19
CA ILE A 11 -2.69 12.24 -34.16
C ILE A 11 -3.24 11.91 -32.76
N ILE A 12 -4.55 11.74 -32.60
CA ILE A 12 -5.17 11.34 -31.32
C ILE A 12 -4.74 9.93 -30.91
N MET A 13 -4.64 8.98 -31.84
CA MET A 13 -4.11 7.63 -31.55
C MET A 13 -2.62 7.66 -31.21
N LEU A 14 -1.82 8.49 -31.88
CA LEU A 14 -0.41 8.66 -31.59
C LEU A 14 -0.21 9.29 -30.21
N ILE A 15 -1.01 10.31 -29.85
CA ILE A 15 -1.02 10.94 -28.53
C ILE A 15 -1.46 9.91 -27.48
N SER A 16 -2.53 9.15 -27.70
CA SER A 16 -3.01 8.12 -26.76
C SER A 16 -2.00 6.99 -26.55
N ALA A 17 -1.36 6.52 -27.62
CA ALA A 17 -0.29 5.52 -27.57
C ALA A 17 0.97 6.08 -26.88
N SER A 18 1.27 7.36 -27.06
CA SER A 18 2.36 8.05 -26.36
C SER A 18 2.03 8.24 -24.88
N CYS A 19 0.78 8.60 -24.54
CA CYS A 19 0.23 8.76 -23.19
C CYS A 19 0.32 7.48 -22.35
N SER A 20 0.19 6.31 -22.98
CA SER A 20 0.38 5.01 -22.30
C SER A 20 1.82 4.72 -21.84
N ARG A 21 2.82 5.47 -22.35
CA ARG A 21 4.26 5.26 -22.03
C ARG A 21 4.82 6.22 -20.97
N TYR A 22 4.00 7.13 -20.43
CA TYR A 22 4.44 8.15 -19.46
C TYR A 22 4.77 7.60 -18.08
N TYR A 23 4.24 6.43 -17.73
CA TYR A 23 4.50 5.78 -16.44
C TYR A 23 5.41 4.58 -16.61
N GLY A 24 6.25 4.36 -15.60
CA GLY A 24 7.09 3.17 -15.49
C GLY A 24 6.23 1.91 -15.44
N HIS A 25 6.80 0.81 -15.92
CA HIS A 25 6.16 -0.51 -15.79
C HIS A 25 6.26 -1.07 -14.37
N GLU A 26 7.02 -0.43 -13.49
CA GLU A 26 7.22 -0.89 -12.12
C GLU A 26 6.15 -0.32 -11.20
N ILE A 27 5.35 -1.22 -10.65
CA ILE A 27 4.39 -0.95 -9.60
C ILE A 27 5.10 -1.15 -8.27
N ASN A 28 4.99 -0.19 -7.37
CA ASN A 28 5.53 -0.25 -6.02
C ASN A 28 4.35 -0.34 -5.05
N LEU A 29 4.49 -1.16 -4.03
CA LEU A 29 3.52 -1.29 -2.95
C LEU A 29 4.12 -0.80 -1.63
N SER A 30 3.30 -0.20 -0.76
CA SER A 30 3.65 0.09 0.64
C SER A 30 2.41 0.00 1.54
N ALA A 31 2.65 -0.36 2.80
CA ALA A 31 1.71 -0.25 3.90
C ALA A 31 2.40 0.58 4.99
N ASP A 32 2.23 1.90 4.92
CA ASP A 32 2.93 2.84 5.80
C ASP A 32 2.12 3.04 7.09
N ILE A 33 2.69 2.62 8.22
CA ILE A 33 2.00 2.62 9.52
C ILE A 33 2.40 3.85 10.34
N ASP A 34 1.43 4.53 10.93
CA ASP A 34 1.68 5.60 11.89
C ASP A 34 2.03 5.01 13.26
N HIS A 35 3.31 4.73 13.45
CA HIS A 35 3.84 4.23 14.72
C HIS A 35 3.69 5.22 15.88
N GLN A 36 3.63 6.54 15.60
CA GLN A 36 3.49 7.55 16.66
C GLN A 36 2.05 7.64 17.16
N GLY A 37 1.10 7.50 16.24
CA GLY A 37 -0.34 7.50 16.52
C GLY A 37 -0.87 6.21 17.14
N ALA A 38 -0.14 5.10 17.05
CA ALA A 38 -0.59 3.81 17.56
C ALA A 38 -0.83 3.77 19.08
N VAL A 39 -1.78 2.95 19.53
CA VAL A 39 -2.21 2.82 20.94
C VAL A 39 -2.62 1.38 21.26
N CYS A 40 -2.41 0.93 22.50
CA CYS A 40 -2.90 -0.36 22.98
C CYS A 40 -4.28 -0.23 23.62
N SER A 41 -5.07 -1.30 23.55
CA SER A 41 -6.23 -1.47 24.43
C SER A 41 -5.79 -1.46 25.91
N PRO A 42 -6.70 -1.12 26.86
CA PRO A 42 -6.37 -1.10 28.29
C PRO A 42 -5.86 -2.45 28.84
N ASP A 43 -6.22 -3.55 28.20
CA ASP A 43 -5.83 -4.93 28.56
C ASP A 43 -4.69 -5.49 27.70
N TYR A 44 -4.08 -4.68 26.81
CA TYR A 44 -3.01 -5.08 25.88
C TYR A 44 -3.38 -6.20 24.88
N SER A 45 -4.65 -6.57 24.77
CA SER A 45 -5.12 -7.59 23.83
C SER A 45 -5.12 -7.10 22.37
N GLN A 46 -5.21 -5.79 22.16
CA GLN A 46 -5.27 -5.19 20.84
C GLN A 46 -4.36 -3.98 20.72
N ILE A 47 -3.78 -3.80 19.52
CA ILE A 47 -3.09 -2.57 19.16
C ILE A 47 -3.85 -1.91 18.01
N TYR A 48 -4.19 -0.64 18.19
CA TYR A 48 -4.88 0.19 17.19
C TYR A 48 -3.88 1.13 16.53
N PHE A 49 -3.97 1.26 15.21
CA PHE A 49 -3.07 2.13 14.46
C PHE A 49 -3.67 2.53 13.11
N VAL A 50 -3.22 3.65 12.57
CA VAL A 50 -3.56 4.07 11.20
C VAL A 50 -2.49 3.55 10.25
N CYS A 51 -2.93 3.05 9.09
CA CYS A 51 -2.06 2.62 8.01
C CYS A 51 -2.51 3.24 6.69
N GLN A 52 -1.54 3.69 5.89
CA GLN A 52 -1.71 4.10 4.51
C GLN A 52 -1.21 3.00 3.58
N ALA A 53 -2.13 2.31 2.92
CA ALA A 53 -1.85 1.29 1.93
C ALA A 53 -1.82 1.91 0.52
N ARG A 54 -0.75 1.67 -0.24
CA ARG A 54 -0.54 2.29 -1.55
C ARG A 54 -0.01 1.30 -2.58
N ALA A 55 -0.51 1.43 -3.81
CA ALA A 55 0.11 0.90 -5.01
C ALA A 55 0.33 2.04 -6.01
N TRP A 56 1.54 2.20 -6.53
CA TRP A 56 1.86 3.32 -7.42
C TRP A 56 2.93 3.00 -8.47
N GLN A 57 2.90 3.76 -9.56
CA GLN A 57 3.90 3.74 -10.61
C GLN A 57 4.68 5.06 -10.62
N LYS A 58 6.01 4.97 -10.68
CA LYS A 58 6.84 6.16 -10.90
C LYS A 58 6.71 6.62 -12.35
N GLY A 59 6.63 7.92 -12.60
CA GLY A 59 6.73 8.49 -13.95
C GLY A 59 8.02 8.05 -14.65
N ARG A 60 7.96 7.89 -15.97
CA ARG A 60 9.15 7.67 -16.82
C ARG A 60 9.71 9.00 -17.29
N ASN A 61 11.03 9.12 -17.25
CA ASN A 61 11.72 10.22 -17.92
C ASN A 61 11.58 10.03 -19.44
N LEU A 62 10.69 10.80 -20.07
CA LEU A 62 10.65 10.96 -21.52
C LEU A 62 11.53 12.17 -21.86
N TRP A 63 12.69 11.92 -22.47
CA TRP A 63 13.71 12.95 -22.77
C TRP A 63 13.22 14.13 -23.64
N PHE A 64 12.04 14.03 -24.26
CA PHE A 64 11.51 15.00 -25.24
C PHE A 64 10.21 15.71 -24.81
N ILE A 65 9.64 15.36 -23.67
CA ILE A 65 8.53 16.11 -23.04
C ILE A 65 9.13 16.69 -21.76
N LEU A 66 8.90 17.98 -21.49
CA LEU A 66 9.31 18.66 -20.25
C LEU A 66 9.35 17.68 -19.08
N PRO A 67 10.42 17.62 -18.28
CA PRO A 67 10.59 16.60 -17.27
C PRO A 67 9.37 16.60 -16.36
N VAL A 68 8.45 15.66 -16.60
CA VAL A 68 7.44 15.25 -15.63
C VAL A 68 8.18 14.36 -14.62
N GLU A 69 9.27 14.90 -14.08
CA GLU A 69 10.02 14.27 -13.02
C GLU A 69 9.09 14.18 -11.82
N GLY A 70 8.97 12.98 -11.26
CA GLY A 70 8.37 12.77 -9.96
C GLY A 70 6.85 12.72 -9.88
N GLN A 71 6.08 12.89 -10.97
CA GLN A 71 4.63 12.61 -10.88
C GLN A 71 4.40 11.11 -10.80
N VAL A 72 3.98 10.69 -9.61
CA VAL A 72 3.58 9.32 -9.30
C VAL A 72 2.14 9.12 -9.75
N ARG A 73 1.86 8.03 -10.45
CA ARG A 73 0.49 7.57 -10.68
C ARG A 73 0.11 6.62 -9.56
N ASN A 74 -0.82 7.05 -8.72
CA ASN A 74 -1.45 6.16 -7.75
C ASN A 74 -2.41 5.22 -8.48
N LEU A 75 -2.23 3.93 -8.27
CA LEU A 75 -3.16 2.88 -8.72
C LEU A 75 -4.14 2.51 -7.61
N TYR A 76 -3.67 2.59 -6.36
CA TYR A 76 -4.45 2.41 -5.15
C TYR A 76 -3.86 3.30 -4.04
N ASN A 77 -4.71 4.00 -3.29
CA ASN A 77 -4.30 4.73 -2.09
C ASN A 77 -5.48 4.69 -1.11
N ASN A 78 -5.26 4.11 0.07
CA ASN A 78 -6.27 4.06 1.09
C ASN A 78 -5.64 4.26 2.47
N VAL A 79 -6.26 5.09 3.29
CA VAL A 79 -5.94 5.21 4.71
C VAL A 79 -7.03 4.52 5.50
N SER A 80 -6.65 3.71 6.48
CA SER A 80 -7.63 3.04 7.34
C SER A 80 -7.10 2.91 8.76
N LEU A 81 -8.04 2.88 9.70
CA LEU A 81 -7.80 2.47 11.07
C LEU A 81 -7.86 0.95 11.15
N TYR A 82 -6.84 0.36 11.74
CA TYR A 82 -6.75 -1.07 11.98
C TYR A 82 -6.66 -1.37 13.48
N SER A 83 -7.08 -2.58 13.85
CA SER A 83 -6.72 -3.24 15.09
C SER A 83 -5.98 -4.53 14.78
N ILE A 84 -4.97 -4.86 15.58
CA ILE A 84 -4.31 -6.15 15.55
C ILE A 84 -4.49 -6.83 16.90
N ASP A 85 -5.03 -8.05 16.88
CA ASP A 85 -5.09 -8.94 18.04
C ASP A 85 -3.68 -9.48 18.31
N THR A 86 -3.15 -9.21 19.51
CA THR A 86 -1.78 -9.60 19.90
C THR A 86 -1.64 -11.09 20.18
N ALA A 87 -2.72 -11.79 20.54
CA ALA A 87 -2.71 -13.23 20.81
C ALA A 87 -2.85 -14.05 19.52
N GLY A 88 -3.72 -13.61 18.61
CA GLY A 88 -4.03 -14.31 17.36
C GLY A 88 -3.27 -13.82 16.12
N ILE A 89 -2.57 -12.69 16.21
CA ILE A 89 -1.97 -11.96 15.07
C ILE A 89 -2.98 -11.81 13.93
N ARG A 90 -4.16 -11.29 14.27
CA ARG A 90 -5.22 -11.03 13.30
C ARG A 90 -5.40 -9.54 13.10
N LEU A 91 -5.16 -9.08 11.88
CA LEU A 91 -5.42 -7.70 11.48
C LEU A 91 -6.90 -7.53 11.12
N THR A 92 -7.55 -6.52 11.69
CA THR A 92 -8.94 -6.17 11.42
C THR A 92 -9.02 -4.69 11.06
N ARG A 93 -9.57 -4.40 9.88
CA ARG A 93 -9.87 -3.03 9.47
C ARG A 93 -11.12 -2.55 10.21
N LEU A 94 -10.99 -1.49 10.99
CA LEU A 94 -12.08 -0.95 11.79
C LEU A 94 -12.80 0.19 11.10
N PHE A 95 -12.06 1.05 10.39
CA PHE A 95 -12.64 2.21 9.73
C PHE A 95 -11.87 2.56 8.47
N ASP A 96 -12.61 2.81 7.38
CA ASP A 96 -12.04 3.20 6.10
C ASP A 96 -12.06 4.74 5.98
N CYS A 97 -10.88 5.34 6.03
CA CYS A 97 -10.73 6.78 5.84
C CYS A 97 -10.75 7.16 4.36
N GLY A 98 -10.63 6.21 3.43
CA GLY A 98 -10.52 6.43 2.00
C GLY A 98 -9.17 6.98 1.55
N ASP A 99 -9.14 7.46 0.31
CA ASP A 99 -7.99 8.21 -0.23
C ASP A 99 -7.84 9.55 0.52
N LEU A 100 -6.65 9.78 1.07
CA LEU A 100 -6.26 11.06 1.66
C LEU A 100 -5.23 11.74 0.76
N PRO A 101 -5.37 13.06 0.51
CA PRO A 101 -4.32 13.81 -0.14
C PRO A 101 -3.10 13.83 0.77
N TYR A 102 -1.91 13.75 0.15
CA TYR A 102 -0.60 13.72 0.82
C TYR A 102 -0.23 12.41 1.53
N SER A 103 0.99 12.37 2.06
CA SER A 103 1.50 11.26 2.88
C SER A 103 0.88 11.27 4.27
N LEU A 104 0.73 10.08 4.88
CA LEU A 104 0.21 9.90 6.23
C LEU A 104 0.89 10.79 7.29
N SER A 105 2.18 11.09 7.11
CA SER A 105 2.94 11.99 8.00
C SER A 105 2.40 13.42 8.12
N ARG A 106 1.56 13.86 7.17
CA ARG A 106 0.87 15.17 7.20
C ARG A 106 -0.46 15.13 7.92
N TRP A 107 -0.88 13.96 8.38
CA TRP A 107 -2.09 13.75 9.15
C TRP A 107 -1.73 13.45 10.60
N LYS A 108 -2.60 13.87 11.52
CA LYS A 108 -2.59 13.53 12.93
C LYS A 108 -3.79 12.63 13.17
N ALA A 109 -3.54 11.42 13.63
CA ALA A 109 -4.59 10.52 14.11
C ALA A 109 -4.63 10.57 15.64
N GLU A 110 -5.83 10.61 16.20
CA GLU A 110 -6.07 10.49 17.63
C GLU A 110 -6.96 9.27 17.85
N ILE A 111 -6.47 8.32 18.64
CA ILE A 111 -7.11 7.03 18.89
C ILE A 111 -7.18 6.84 20.39
N ILE A 112 -8.39 6.66 20.93
CA ILE A 112 -8.60 6.44 22.37
C ILE A 112 -9.51 5.21 22.55
N PRO A 113 -8.93 4.05 22.92
CA PRO A 113 -9.69 2.84 23.20
C PRO A 113 -10.40 2.94 24.56
N SER A 114 -11.57 2.32 24.66
CA SER A 114 -12.43 2.33 25.84
C SER A 114 -13.21 1.02 25.95
N ARG A 115 -13.99 0.85 27.02
CA ARG A 115 -14.88 -0.32 27.18
C ARG A 115 -16.02 -0.36 26.16
N GLU A 116 -16.42 0.81 25.64
CA GLU A 116 -17.52 0.95 24.68
C GLU A 116 -17.06 0.82 23.22
N GLY A 117 -15.76 0.63 22.99
CA GLY A 117 -15.16 0.59 21.67
C GLY A 117 -13.97 1.54 21.56
N VAL A 118 -13.61 1.93 20.34
CA VAL A 118 -12.49 2.84 20.08
C VAL A 118 -12.99 4.15 19.49
N THR A 119 -12.57 5.26 20.07
CA THR A 119 -12.79 6.58 19.46
C THR A 119 -11.62 6.97 18.58
N PHE A 120 -11.91 7.57 17.44
CA PHE A 120 -10.98 7.88 16.39
C PHE A 120 -11.28 9.24 15.78
N SER A 121 -10.26 10.05 15.58
CA SER A 121 -10.31 11.21 14.70
C SER A 121 -9.03 11.32 13.89
N ILE A 122 -9.12 11.96 12.74
CA ILE A 122 -7.98 12.26 11.89
C ILE A 122 -8.10 13.71 11.41
N SER A 123 -7.01 14.46 11.48
CA SER A 123 -6.96 15.86 11.06
C SER A 123 -5.62 16.20 10.42
N PRO A 124 -5.49 17.30 9.68
CA PRO A 124 -4.18 17.72 9.19
C PRO A 124 -3.27 18.10 10.36
N LYS A 125 -1.99 17.67 10.30
CA LYS A 125 -1.07 17.73 11.45
C LYS A 125 -0.62 19.13 11.84
N HIS A 126 -0.44 20.00 10.84
CA HIS A 126 0.15 21.34 11.03
C HIS A 126 -0.88 22.47 10.94
N GLU A 127 -1.97 22.25 10.22
CA GLU A 127 -2.99 23.23 9.88
C GLU A 127 -4.35 22.66 10.28
N GLY A 128 -5.23 23.48 10.86
CA GLY A 128 -6.60 23.05 11.15
C GLY A 128 -7.38 22.77 9.86
N TRP A 129 -8.55 22.12 9.99
CA TRP A 129 -9.44 21.86 8.86
C TRP A 129 -9.81 23.14 8.09
N ASP A 130 -10.00 24.27 8.78
CA ASP A 130 -10.37 25.54 8.17
C ASP A 130 -9.26 26.11 7.27
N GLU A 131 -8.06 26.24 7.81
CA GLU A 131 -6.89 26.74 7.09
C GLU A 131 -6.57 25.84 5.89
N LYS A 132 -6.66 24.51 6.08
CA LYS A 132 -6.38 23.56 5.00
C LYS A 132 -7.43 23.60 3.89
N SER A 133 -8.70 23.69 4.24
CA SER A 133 -9.80 23.75 3.26
C SER A 133 -9.79 25.04 2.45
N SER A 134 -9.23 26.12 3.00
CA SER A 134 -9.12 27.42 2.30
C SER A 134 -8.04 27.43 1.21
N THR A 135 -7.03 26.57 1.34
CA THR A 135 -5.85 26.55 0.46
C THR A 135 -5.89 25.40 -0.56
N ASP A 136 -6.62 24.32 -0.27
CA ASP A 136 -6.67 23.14 -1.12
C ASP A 136 -8.12 22.65 -1.31
N ILE A 137 -8.63 22.83 -2.54
CA ILE A 137 -9.99 22.41 -2.93
C ILE A 137 -10.18 20.89 -2.74
N GLY A 138 -9.12 20.09 -2.88
CA GLY A 138 -9.18 18.63 -2.70
C GLY A 138 -9.43 18.20 -1.26
N ILE A 139 -9.22 19.09 -0.27
CA ILE A 139 -9.43 18.80 1.15
C ILE A 139 -10.90 18.91 1.55
N HIS A 140 -11.72 19.66 0.81
CA HIS A 140 -13.12 19.87 1.18
C HIS A 140 -13.94 18.57 1.25
N SER A 141 -13.78 17.67 0.28
CA SER A 141 -14.45 16.36 0.27
C SER A 141 -13.96 15.45 1.39
N VAL A 142 -12.67 15.55 1.74
CA VAL A 142 -12.05 14.79 2.83
C VAL A 142 -12.58 15.29 4.17
N ARG A 143 -12.67 16.61 4.36
CA ARG A 143 -13.24 17.23 5.55
C ARG A 143 -14.68 16.79 5.79
N GLN A 144 -15.55 16.85 4.78
CA GLN A 144 -16.94 16.42 4.92
C GLN A 144 -17.08 14.97 5.44
N ARG A 145 -16.17 14.10 5.03
CA ARG A 145 -16.13 12.70 5.44
C ARG A 145 -15.57 12.52 6.85
N LEU A 146 -14.46 13.19 7.17
CA LEU A 146 -13.61 12.85 8.31
C LEU A 146 -13.57 13.90 9.42
N GLU A 147 -14.21 15.05 9.25
CA GLU A 147 -14.35 16.04 10.31
C GLU A 147 -15.26 15.50 11.42
N GLY A 148 -14.74 15.51 12.64
CA GLY A 148 -15.40 15.04 13.84
C GLY A 148 -14.69 13.85 14.48
N VAL A 149 -15.31 13.33 15.54
CA VAL A 149 -14.85 12.14 16.26
C VAL A 149 -15.79 10.98 15.94
N PHE A 150 -15.22 9.80 15.70
CA PHE A 150 -15.93 8.57 15.41
C PHE A 150 -15.76 7.60 16.57
N LEU A 151 -16.86 7.07 17.10
CA LEU A 151 -16.86 5.91 18.00
C LEU A 151 -17.14 4.66 17.17
N ILE A 152 -16.26 3.68 17.27
CA ILE A 152 -16.40 2.37 16.63
C ILE A 152 -16.67 1.35 17.73
N GLY A 153 -17.89 0.85 17.77
CA GLY A 153 -18.36 -0.10 18.78
C GLY A 153 -17.76 -1.51 18.60
N PRO A 154 -17.93 -2.41 19.58
CA PRO A 154 -17.40 -3.77 19.53
C PRO A 154 -17.98 -4.63 18.40
N ASP A 155 -19.19 -4.28 17.94
CA ASP A 155 -19.89 -4.91 16.82
C ASP A 155 -19.51 -4.30 15.46
N GLY A 156 -18.63 -3.29 15.45
CA GLY A 156 -18.22 -2.55 14.26
C GLY A 156 -19.17 -1.41 13.87
N GLU A 157 -20.20 -1.11 14.68
CA GLU A 157 -21.05 0.05 14.42
C GLU A 157 -20.25 1.35 14.57
N VAL A 158 -20.36 2.25 13.59
CA VAL A 158 -19.65 3.53 13.61
C VAL A 158 -20.63 4.68 13.83
N LYS A 159 -20.39 5.46 14.88
CA LYS A 159 -21.17 6.65 15.24
C LYS A 159 -20.29 7.89 15.28
N ARG A 160 -20.81 9.03 14.86
CA ARG A 160 -20.16 10.31 15.17
C ARG A 160 -20.51 10.73 16.59
N VAL A 161 -19.51 11.23 17.31
CA VAL A 161 -19.63 11.74 18.68
C VAL A 161 -19.01 13.13 18.78
N ASP A 162 -19.40 13.89 19.79
CA ASP A 162 -19.00 15.30 19.92
C ASP A 162 -17.54 15.46 20.34
N SER A 163 -17.01 14.53 21.13
CA SER A 163 -15.64 14.58 21.64
C SER A 163 -15.09 13.20 21.95
N HIS A 164 -13.77 13.10 22.03
CA HIS A 164 -13.12 11.95 22.62
C HIS A 164 -13.41 11.89 24.14
N PRO A 165 -13.45 10.68 24.73
CA PRO A 165 -13.34 10.52 26.17
C PRO A 165 -11.95 10.97 26.66
N PRO A 166 -11.76 11.21 27.98
CA PRO A 166 -10.45 11.52 28.53
C PRO A 166 -9.41 10.47 28.13
N GLY A 167 -8.29 10.91 27.55
CA GLY A 167 -7.23 10.06 26.99
C GLY A 167 -6.03 9.86 27.92
N ASP A 168 -6.15 10.18 29.20
CA ASP A 168 -5.03 10.22 30.14
C ASP A 168 -4.38 8.84 30.37
N ASP A 169 -5.11 7.76 30.07
CA ASP A 169 -4.66 6.37 30.20
C ASP A 169 -4.29 5.69 28.87
N VAL A 170 -4.00 6.47 27.81
CA VAL A 170 -3.62 5.90 26.51
C VAL A 170 -2.23 5.27 26.57
N ILE A 171 -2.19 3.95 26.43
CA ILE A 171 -0.97 3.15 26.45
C ILE A 171 -0.36 3.12 25.04
N LYS A 172 0.94 3.38 24.92
CA LYS A 172 1.65 3.31 23.64
C LYS A 172 2.28 1.93 23.42
N PRO A 173 2.09 1.30 22.24
CA PRO A 173 2.83 0.09 21.88
C PRO A 173 4.28 0.51 21.61
N GLU A 174 5.24 0.04 22.38
CA GLU A 174 6.64 0.46 22.23
C GLU A 174 7.23 -0.01 20.88
N LYS A 175 7.88 -1.18 20.87
CA LYS A 175 8.52 -1.77 19.67
C LYS A 175 7.70 -2.93 19.07
N GLU A 176 6.69 -3.38 19.81
CA GLU A 176 5.90 -4.58 19.53
C GLU A 176 5.10 -4.45 18.24
N LEU A 177 4.59 -3.25 17.92
CA LEU A 177 3.80 -3.04 16.72
C LEU A 177 4.56 -3.47 15.46
N LYS A 178 5.85 -3.10 15.34
CA LYS A 178 6.68 -3.46 14.19
C LYS A 178 6.80 -4.98 14.01
N TYR A 179 6.85 -5.72 15.13
CA TYR A 179 6.93 -7.17 15.11
C TYR A 179 5.64 -7.80 14.55
N TYR A 180 4.47 -7.30 14.99
CA TYR A 180 3.19 -7.86 14.55
C TYR A 180 2.82 -7.52 13.11
N VAL A 181 3.22 -6.34 12.61
CA VAL A 181 2.74 -5.82 11.32
C VAL A 181 3.71 -5.98 10.15
N GLY A 182 5.02 -6.14 10.42
CA GLY A 182 6.06 -6.12 9.39
C GLY A 182 5.99 -7.28 8.39
N GLU A 183 5.55 -8.45 8.86
CA GLU A 183 5.48 -9.67 8.07
C GLU A 183 4.08 -9.97 7.52
N LEU A 184 3.09 -9.11 7.80
CA LEU A 184 1.74 -9.34 7.27
C LEU A 184 1.72 -9.22 5.74
N PRO A 185 0.98 -10.11 5.05
CA PRO A 185 0.78 -10.01 3.61
C PRO A 185 0.18 -8.67 3.20
N TYR A 186 0.56 -8.15 2.03
CA TYR A 186 0.00 -6.89 1.53
C TYR A 186 -1.53 -6.93 1.36
N SER A 187 -2.09 -8.11 1.09
CA SER A 187 -3.54 -8.32 1.00
C SER A 187 -4.28 -8.03 2.30
N GLU A 188 -3.65 -8.20 3.47
CA GLU A 188 -4.26 -7.87 4.77
C GLU A 188 -4.55 -6.37 4.89
N TYR A 189 -3.77 -5.54 4.20
CA TYR A 189 -3.96 -4.09 4.12
C TYR A 189 -4.86 -3.65 2.94
N GLY A 190 -5.50 -4.60 2.26
CA GLY A 190 -6.36 -4.35 1.09
C GLY A 190 -5.62 -4.16 -0.23
N LEU A 191 -4.31 -4.45 -0.30
CA LEU A 191 -3.57 -4.38 -1.56
C LEU A 191 -3.69 -5.70 -2.33
N ILE A 192 -4.82 -5.86 -3.00
CA ILE A 192 -5.14 -7.05 -3.82
C ILE A 192 -4.66 -6.80 -5.25
N LEU A 193 -3.72 -7.61 -5.74
CA LEU A 193 -3.08 -7.42 -7.05
C LEU A 193 -4.08 -7.30 -8.20
N GLU A 194 -5.12 -8.14 -8.21
CA GLU A 194 -6.12 -8.18 -9.27
C GLU A 194 -6.96 -6.89 -9.37
N GLU A 195 -7.07 -6.12 -8.28
CA GLU A 195 -7.87 -4.89 -8.25
C GLU A 195 -7.17 -3.72 -8.96
N PHE A 196 -5.84 -3.63 -8.87
CA PHE A 196 -5.08 -2.50 -9.43
C PHE A 196 -4.12 -2.87 -10.58
N ASP A 197 -3.84 -4.15 -10.78
CA ASP A 197 -3.05 -4.68 -11.90
C ASP A 197 -3.62 -6.03 -12.37
N PRO A 198 -4.81 -6.04 -13.00
CA PRO A 198 -5.50 -7.28 -13.39
C PRO A 198 -4.67 -8.05 -14.41
N GLY A 199 -4.17 -9.21 -13.99
CA GLY A 199 -3.30 -10.07 -14.77
C GLY A 199 -3.69 -11.54 -14.66
N THR A 200 -3.15 -12.35 -15.56
CA THR A 200 -3.28 -13.81 -15.42
C THR A 200 -2.23 -14.34 -14.44
N GLU A 201 -2.50 -15.46 -13.81
CA GLU A 201 -1.50 -16.18 -13.01
C GLU A 201 -0.18 -16.39 -13.78
N LYS A 202 -0.26 -16.79 -15.06
CA LYS A 202 0.91 -16.95 -15.93
C LYS A 202 1.72 -15.65 -16.05
N TYR A 203 1.05 -14.51 -16.12
CA TYR A 203 1.70 -13.21 -16.14
C TYR A 203 2.46 -12.94 -14.82
N TYR A 204 1.82 -13.18 -13.67
CA TYR A 204 2.43 -12.96 -12.36
C TYR A 204 3.64 -13.88 -12.12
N LEU A 205 3.51 -15.18 -12.39
CA LEU A 205 4.63 -16.13 -12.24
C LEU A 205 5.79 -15.76 -13.17
N LYS A 206 5.50 -15.32 -14.39
CA LYS A 206 6.53 -14.87 -15.33
C LYS A 206 7.22 -13.58 -14.86
N THR A 207 6.53 -12.73 -14.10
CA THR A 207 7.14 -11.54 -13.47
C THR A 207 8.18 -11.95 -12.42
N LEU A 208 7.88 -12.96 -11.59
CA LEU A 208 8.85 -13.54 -10.66
C LEU A 208 10.04 -14.14 -11.41
N GLU A 209 9.77 -15.10 -12.32
CA GLU A 209 10.81 -15.84 -13.05
C GLU A 209 11.81 -14.89 -13.72
N ASN A 210 11.33 -13.80 -14.35
CA ASN A 210 12.18 -12.85 -15.07
C ASN A 210 12.71 -11.68 -14.22
N LEU A 211 12.55 -11.71 -12.89
CA LEU A 211 13.00 -10.68 -11.96
C LEU A 211 12.51 -9.26 -12.33
N LYS A 212 11.30 -9.17 -12.90
CA LYS A 212 10.67 -7.91 -13.33
C LYS A 212 9.95 -7.24 -12.16
N ASN A 213 9.59 -5.97 -12.37
CA ASN A 213 8.83 -5.15 -11.43
C ASN A 213 9.62 -4.80 -10.14
N SER A 214 9.00 -4.14 -9.17
CA SER A 214 9.62 -3.82 -7.89
C SER A 214 9.74 -5.05 -6.98
N SER A 215 10.57 -4.97 -5.93
CA SER A 215 10.66 -6.02 -4.91
C SER A 215 9.35 -6.21 -4.14
N THR A 216 8.67 -5.11 -3.80
CA THR A 216 7.40 -5.15 -3.07
C THR A 216 6.27 -5.73 -3.92
N TYR A 217 6.27 -5.49 -5.24
CA TYR A 217 5.35 -6.16 -6.15
C TYR A 217 5.61 -7.66 -6.24
N ARG A 218 6.88 -8.08 -6.34
CA ARG A 218 7.22 -9.51 -6.33
C ARG A 218 6.81 -10.19 -5.02
N ARG A 219 6.99 -9.52 -3.87
CA ARG A 219 6.50 -9.99 -2.56
C ARG A 219 4.98 -10.24 -2.62
N ALA A 220 4.19 -9.28 -3.09
CA ALA A 220 2.74 -9.48 -3.24
C ALA A 220 2.38 -10.65 -4.17
N VAL A 221 3.12 -10.85 -5.27
CA VAL A 221 2.91 -12.01 -6.15
C VAL A 221 3.22 -13.32 -5.43
N ILE A 222 4.27 -13.36 -4.62
CA ILE A 222 4.63 -14.54 -3.82
C ILE A 222 3.50 -14.88 -2.84
N GLU A 223 3.06 -13.87 -2.07
CA GLU A 223 2.02 -13.98 -1.05
C GLU A 223 0.67 -14.41 -1.63
N GLN A 224 0.23 -13.78 -2.73
CA GLN A 224 -1.15 -13.90 -3.22
C GLN A 224 -1.30 -14.96 -4.32
N VAL A 225 -0.24 -15.23 -5.10
CA VAL A 225 -0.33 -16.11 -6.29
C VAL A 225 0.51 -17.37 -6.10
N LEU A 226 1.78 -17.24 -5.71
CA LEU A 226 2.71 -18.37 -5.63
C LEU A 226 2.40 -19.27 -4.42
N ALA A 227 2.02 -18.72 -3.27
CA ALA A 227 1.71 -19.47 -2.05
C ALA A 227 0.62 -20.55 -2.25
N GLY A 228 -0.35 -20.27 -3.13
CA GLY A 228 -1.41 -21.20 -3.50
C GLY A 228 -0.98 -22.34 -4.45
N LYS A 229 0.28 -22.37 -4.90
CA LYS A 229 0.77 -23.37 -5.87
C LYS A 229 1.29 -24.64 -5.20
N ASP A 230 1.43 -25.69 -6.01
CA ASP A 230 2.07 -26.93 -5.61
C ASP A 230 3.60 -26.76 -5.50
N LYS A 231 4.24 -27.63 -4.70
CA LYS A 231 5.68 -27.57 -4.42
C LYS A 231 6.55 -27.60 -5.68
N LYS A 232 6.15 -28.34 -6.73
CA LYS A 232 6.90 -28.44 -7.99
C LYS A 232 6.85 -27.11 -8.75
N THR A 233 5.69 -26.45 -8.78
CA THR A 233 5.56 -25.12 -9.38
C THR A 233 6.39 -24.07 -8.62
N ILE A 234 6.36 -24.09 -7.28
CA ILE A 234 7.17 -23.17 -6.46
C ILE A 234 8.66 -23.36 -6.72
N SER A 235 9.15 -24.61 -6.70
CA SER A 235 10.55 -24.94 -6.97
C SER A 235 10.98 -24.47 -8.36
N ARG A 236 10.14 -24.69 -9.39
CA ARG A 236 10.42 -24.24 -10.75
C ARG A 236 10.58 -22.72 -10.85
N VAL A 237 9.76 -21.95 -10.12
CA VAL A 237 9.86 -20.49 -10.10
C VAL A 237 11.14 -20.06 -9.40
N TYR A 238 11.45 -20.65 -8.23
CA TYR A 238 12.68 -20.40 -7.47
C TYR A 238 13.94 -20.64 -8.33
N ASP A 239 14.03 -21.81 -8.96
CA ASP A 239 15.17 -22.19 -9.81
C ASP A 239 15.29 -21.26 -11.02
N SER A 240 14.16 -20.82 -11.58
CA SER A 240 14.14 -19.88 -12.70
C SER A 240 14.63 -18.48 -12.31
N MET A 241 14.28 -18.03 -11.10
CA MET A 241 14.76 -16.76 -10.55
C MET A 241 16.28 -16.79 -10.36
N LEU A 242 16.81 -17.83 -9.70
CA LEU A 242 18.25 -18.02 -9.51
C LEU A 242 19.00 -18.07 -10.85
N LYS A 243 18.50 -18.88 -11.79
CA LYS A 243 19.10 -18.99 -13.13
C LYS A 243 19.13 -17.66 -13.89
N ASN A 244 18.09 -16.85 -13.77
CA ASN A 244 18.07 -15.54 -14.43
C ASN A 244 18.97 -14.52 -13.73
N LEU A 245 19.15 -14.62 -12.41
CA LEU A 245 20.13 -13.83 -11.67
C LEU A 245 21.57 -14.19 -12.08
N ASP A 246 21.88 -15.48 -12.19
CA ASP A 246 23.20 -15.98 -12.60
C ASP A 246 23.57 -15.57 -14.03
N ARG A 247 22.57 -15.41 -14.90
CA ARG A 247 22.74 -14.94 -16.29
C ARG A 247 22.99 -13.44 -16.40
N MET A 248 22.77 -12.66 -15.34
CA MET A 248 23.11 -11.24 -15.36
C MET A 248 24.63 -11.08 -15.40
N LYS A 249 25.11 -10.07 -16.12
CA LYS A 249 26.54 -9.75 -16.15
C LYS A 249 27.00 -9.34 -14.76
N GLU A 250 28.16 -9.84 -14.34
CA GLU A 250 28.81 -9.42 -13.10
C GLU A 250 29.01 -7.90 -13.06
N GLY A 251 28.75 -7.30 -11.89
CA GLY A 251 28.86 -5.86 -11.69
C GLY A 251 27.82 -5.31 -10.72
N SER A 252 27.76 -3.98 -10.60
CA SER A 252 26.87 -3.26 -9.69
C SER A 252 25.39 -3.61 -9.89
N ASP A 253 24.96 -3.79 -11.14
CA ASP A 253 23.54 -4.05 -11.45
C ASP A 253 23.09 -5.42 -10.95
N LYS A 254 23.95 -6.44 -11.07
CA LYS A 254 23.69 -7.77 -10.53
C LYS A 254 23.66 -7.72 -9.00
N MET A 255 24.66 -7.09 -8.38
CA MET A 255 24.72 -6.94 -6.91
C MET A 255 23.48 -6.21 -6.35
N MET A 256 23.06 -5.12 -6.99
CA MET A 256 21.84 -4.39 -6.60
C MET A 256 20.58 -5.24 -6.79
N LYS A 257 20.52 -6.06 -7.85
CA LYS A 257 19.41 -6.98 -8.06
C LYS A 257 19.39 -8.09 -7.00
N GLU A 258 20.53 -8.68 -6.67
CA GLU A 258 20.67 -9.70 -5.60
C GLU A 258 20.14 -9.17 -4.27
N ILE A 259 20.56 -7.98 -3.87
CA ILE A 259 20.07 -7.31 -2.65
C ILE A 259 18.56 -7.11 -2.72
N ALA A 260 18.04 -6.65 -3.88
CA ALA A 260 16.62 -6.34 -4.04
C ALA A 260 15.69 -7.57 -4.10
N ILE A 261 16.22 -8.77 -4.36
CA ILE A 261 15.42 -10.01 -4.43
C ILE A 261 15.67 -10.98 -3.29
N ARG A 262 16.67 -10.73 -2.42
CA ARG A 262 17.03 -11.63 -1.32
C ARG A 262 15.81 -12.02 -0.48
N ASP A 263 15.08 -11.03 0.03
CA ASP A 263 13.92 -11.26 0.88
C ASP A 263 12.80 -12.01 0.10
N ASN A 264 12.67 -11.79 -1.22
CA ASN A 264 11.76 -12.57 -2.05
C ASN A 264 12.18 -14.04 -2.16
N LEU A 265 13.48 -14.32 -2.30
CA LEU A 265 13.99 -15.69 -2.38
C LEU A 265 13.82 -16.42 -1.04
N GLU A 266 14.07 -15.74 0.08
CA GLU A 266 13.86 -16.26 1.44
C GLU A 266 12.40 -16.67 1.66
N GLN A 267 11.43 -15.81 1.31
CA GLN A 267 10.00 -16.15 1.38
C GLN A 267 9.62 -17.36 0.52
N ILE A 268 10.18 -17.48 -0.69
CA ILE A 268 9.91 -18.65 -1.55
C ILE A 268 10.50 -19.92 -0.92
N GLN A 269 11.67 -19.84 -0.29
CA GLN A 269 12.30 -20.96 0.41
C GLN A 269 11.45 -21.41 1.61
N GLU A 270 10.88 -20.48 2.38
CA GLU A 270 9.94 -20.79 3.46
C GLU A 270 8.67 -21.50 2.95
N LEU A 271 8.13 -21.06 1.81
CA LEU A 271 7.01 -21.75 1.15
C LEU A 271 7.36 -23.18 0.71
N LEU A 272 8.62 -23.43 0.31
CA LEU A 272 9.09 -24.78 -0.04
C LEU A 272 9.28 -25.69 1.18
N ASN A 273 9.64 -25.11 2.32
CA ASN A 273 9.87 -25.84 3.57
C ASN A 273 8.57 -26.16 4.30
N SER A 274 7.52 -25.36 4.10
CA SER A 274 6.19 -25.52 4.73
C SER A 274 5.24 -26.45 3.97
N LYS A 275 5.62 -26.94 2.78
CA LYS A 275 4.85 -27.88 1.95
C LYS A 275 5.56 -29.22 1.79
#